data_AF-A0A078K076-F1
#
_entry.id   AF-A0A078K076-F1
#
_cell.length_a   1.000
_cell.length_b   1.000
_cell.length_c   1.000
_cell.angle_alpha   90.00
_cell.angle_beta   90.00
_cell.angle_gamma   90.00
#
_symmetry.space_group_name_H-M   'P 1'
#
loop_
_entity.id
_entity.type
_entity.pdbx_description
1 polymer ?
#
loop_
_entity_poly.entity_id
_entity_poly.type
_entity_poly.pdbx_seq_one_letter_code
_entity_poly.pdbx_strand_id
1 'polypeptide(L)'
;MGPGRVHCWPLVISRPCVFTVNLLHKKMTFLIGPEVSAHFFKAPESDLSQQEVYQFNVPTFGPGVVFDVDYSVRQEQFRFFTEALRVNNLKGYVDMMVTEAEVIYITSSTK
;
A
#
# COMPACT_ATOMS: atom_id res chain seq x y z
N MET A 1 17.06 32.79 -6.20
CA MET A 1 16.48 31.85 -5.22
C MET A 1 17.06 30.48 -5.51
N GLY A 2 18.09 30.08 -4.77
CA GLY A 2 18.92 28.91 -5.12
C GLY A 2 18.21 27.56 -4.88
N PRO A 3 18.67 26.47 -5.53
CA PRO A 3 18.17 25.13 -5.27
C PRO A 3 18.49 24.75 -3.82
N GLY A 4 17.43 24.55 -3.03
CA GLY A 4 17.54 24.10 -1.64
C GLY A 4 18.31 22.78 -1.58
N ARG A 5 19.40 22.79 -0.81
CA ARG A 5 20.31 21.67 -0.63
C ARG A 5 19.53 20.52 0.04
N VAL A 6 19.21 19.48 -0.72
CA VAL A 6 18.65 18.23 -0.17
C VAL A 6 19.74 17.55 0.66
N HIS A 7 19.67 17.67 1.98
CA HIS A 7 20.66 17.12 2.92
C HIS A 7 20.55 15.58 3.11
N CYS A 8 19.98 14.88 2.13
CA CYS A 8 19.79 13.43 2.11
C CYS A 8 20.73 12.79 1.07
N TRP A 9 21.97 12.50 1.44
CA TRP A 9 22.88 11.77 0.57
C TRP A 9 22.47 10.28 0.50
N PRO A 10 22.64 9.59 -0.65
CA PRO A 10 22.15 8.23 -0.87
C PRO A 10 22.79 7.12 -0.01
N LEU A 11 23.76 7.44 0.85
CA LEU A 11 24.52 6.44 1.62
C LEU A 11 24.12 6.30 3.10
N VAL A 12 23.17 7.09 3.62
CA VAL A 12 22.88 7.13 5.07
C VAL A 12 21.38 6.98 5.33
N ILE A 13 20.87 5.76 5.22
CA ILE A 13 19.53 5.37 5.73
C ILE A 13 19.47 5.51 7.27
N SER A 14 20.61 5.70 7.94
CA SER A 14 20.71 5.79 9.41
C SER A 14 20.37 7.16 10.00
N ARG A 15 20.05 8.19 9.21
CA ARG A 15 19.58 9.48 9.74
C ARG A 15 18.18 9.83 9.25
N PRO A 16 17.30 10.33 10.14
CA PRO A 16 15.98 10.81 9.73
C PRO A 16 16.14 11.95 8.72
N CYS A 17 15.32 11.91 7.68
CA CYS A 17 15.47 12.82 6.57
C CYS A 17 14.12 13.17 5.94
N VAL A 18 13.91 14.47 5.71
CA VAL A 18 12.72 15.00 5.05
C VAL A 18 13.15 15.92 3.92
N PHE A 19 12.66 15.67 2.71
CA PHE A 19 12.93 16.53 1.57
C PHE A 19 11.79 16.48 0.55
N THR A 20 11.64 17.55 -0.23
CA THR A 20 10.62 17.67 -1.25
C THR A 20 11.26 17.76 -2.63
N VAL A 21 10.76 16.96 -3.57
CA VAL A 21 11.14 16.99 -4.98
C VAL A 21 9.89 17.34 -5.79
N ASN A 22 10.06 18.19 -6.80
CA ASN A 22 9.00 18.43 -7.78
C ASN A 22 9.02 17.28 -8.79
N LEU A 23 7.98 16.44 -8.79
CA LEU A 23 7.78 15.39 -9.78
C LEU A 23 6.58 15.76 -10.65
N LEU A 24 6.80 15.94 -11.94
CA LEU A 24 5.80 16.41 -12.89
C LEU A 24 5.14 17.72 -12.37
N HIS A 25 3.82 17.71 -12.17
CA HIS A 25 3.04 18.83 -11.68
C HIS A 25 2.74 18.75 -10.17
N LYS A 26 3.39 17.82 -9.44
CA LYS A 26 3.17 17.59 -8.00
C LYS A 26 4.45 17.82 -7.20
N LYS A 27 4.30 18.29 -5.97
CA LYS A 27 5.38 18.36 -4.98
C LYS A 27 5.33 17.10 -4.13
N MET A 28 6.36 16.26 -4.21
CA MET A 28 6.43 15.02 -3.45
C MET A 28 7.41 15.17 -2.30
N THR A 29 6.91 15.02 -1.07
CA THR A 29 7.72 15.08 0.15
C THR A 29 7.99 13.67 0.66
N PHE A 30 9.28 13.34 0.80
CA PHE A 30 9.75 12.06 1.28
C PHE A 30 10.10 12.15 2.77
N LEU A 31 9.64 11.18 3.56
CA LEU A 31 9.94 11.05 5.00
C LEU A 31 10.68 9.73 5.20
N ILE A 32 12.01 9.78 5.32
CA ILE A 32 12.89 8.60 5.37
C ILE A 32 13.47 8.44 6.78
N GLY A 33 13.33 7.24 7.34
CA GLY A 33 13.80 6.88 8.69
C GLY A 33 12.66 6.79 9.71
N PRO A 34 12.79 5.93 10.74
CA PRO A 34 11.70 5.57 11.66
C PRO A 34 11.14 6.74 12.47
N GLU A 35 11.98 7.72 12.81
CA GLU A 35 11.55 8.90 13.58
C GLU A 35 10.57 9.78 12.80
N VAL A 36 10.77 9.90 11.48
CA VAL A 36 9.96 10.77 10.64
C VAL A 36 8.84 10.02 9.91
N SER A 37 9.03 8.74 9.57
CA SER A 37 8.02 7.95 8.84
C SER A 37 6.75 7.72 9.66
N ALA A 38 6.84 7.73 10.99
CA ALA A 38 5.69 7.63 11.88
C ALA A 38 4.63 8.72 11.61
N HIS A 39 5.05 9.93 11.20
CA HIS A 39 4.12 10.99 10.82
C HIS A 39 3.28 10.61 9.60
N PHE A 40 3.87 9.91 8.61
CA PHE A 40 3.14 9.47 7.43
C PHE A 40 2.18 8.32 7.76
N PHE A 41 2.63 7.31 8.51
CA PHE A 41 1.81 6.12 8.80
C PHE A 41 0.70 6.34 9.83
N LYS A 42 0.84 7.33 10.71
CA LYS A 42 -0.14 7.63 11.77
C LYS A 42 -1.01 8.85 11.47
N ALA A 43 -0.77 9.54 10.36
CA ALA A 43 -1.60 10.68 9.98
C ALA A 43 -3.06 10.23 9.78
N PRO A 44 -4.04 11.03 10.23
CA PRO A 44 -5.43 10.78 9.90
C PRO A 44 -5.66 10.99 8.40
N GLU A 45 -6.67 10.30 7.84
CA GLU A 45 -7.06 10.44 6.42
C GLU A 45 -7.42 11.89 6.05
N SER A 46 -7.86 12.72 7.02
CA SER A 46 -8.12 14.15 6.83
C SER A 46 -6.89 14.97 6.49
N ASP A 47 -5.72 14.54 6.96
CA ASP A 47 -4.46 15.26 6.80
C ASP A 47 -3.66 14.70 5.62
N LEU A 48 -3.64 13.37 5.47
CA LEU A 48 -3.00 12.66 4.38
C LEU A 48 -3.96 11.62 3.79
N SER A 49 -4.66 12.01 2.71
CA SER A 49 -5.59 11.11 2.03
C SER A 49 -4.89 10.12 1.12
N GLN A 50 -5.22 8.84 1.28
CA GLN A 50 -4.82 7.80 0.33
C GLN A 50 -5.71 7.82 -0.92
N GLN A 51 -6.98 8.20 -0.75
CA GLN A 51 -7.97 8.22 -1.83
C GLN A 51 -7.50 9.09 -3.00
N GLU A 52 -7.08 10.32 -2.73
CA GLU A 52 -6.64 11.26 -3.78
C GLU A 52 -5.50 10.70 -4.65
N VAL A 53 -4.60 9.92 -4.05
CA VAL A 53 -3.41 9.39 -4.71
C VAL A 53 -3.71 8.07 -5.43
N TYR A 54 -4.60 7.23 -4.90
CA TYR A 54 -4.90 5.90 -5.42
C TYR A 54 -6.16 5.82 -6.30
N GLN A 55 -6.80 6.95 -6.61
CA GLN A 55 -7.95 7.02 -7.53
C GLN A 55 -7.67 6.42 -8.92
N PHE A 56 -6.40 6.36 -9.36
CA PHE A 56 -6.05 5.69 -10.61
C PHE A 56 -6.33 4.16 -10.60
N ASN A 57 -6.57 3.56 -9.43
CA ASN A 57 -6.92 2.14 -9.29
C ASN A 57 -8.42 1.86 -9.54
N VAL A 58 -9.29 2.87 -9.54
CA VAL A 58 -10.74 2.70 -9.73
C VAL A 58 -11.09 1.96 -11.03
N PRO A 59 -10.45 2.24 -12.18
CA PRO A 59 -10.74 1.50 -13.41
C PRO A 59 -10.39 0.01 -13.36
N THR A 60 -9.48 -0.41 -12.46
CA THR A 60 -9.07 -1.82 -12.31
C THR A 60 -9.98 -2.59 -11.37
N PHE A 61 -10.34 -2.00 -10.22
CA PHE A 61 -11.19 -2.68 -9.22
C PHE A 61 -12.69 -2.49 -9.46
N GLY A 62 -13.06 -1.44 -10.21
CA GLY A 62 -14.44 -1.03 -10.39
C GLY A 62 -14.89 0.03 -9.37
N PRO A 63 -16.05 0.66 -9.63
CA PRO A 63 -16.62 1.66 -8.76
C PRO A 63 -17.20 1.06 -7.48
N GLY A 64 -17.36 1.88 -6.43
CA GLY A 64 -17.98 1.51 -5.16
C GLY A 64 -17.13 0.64 -4.24
N VAL A 65 -15.84 0.48 -4.53
CA VAL A 65 -14.91 -0.33 -3.71
C VAL A 65 -13.60 0.38 -3.43
N VAL A 66 -13.02 0.08 -2.27
CA VAL A 66 -11.69 0.52 -1.82
C VAL A 66 -11.50 2.04 -1.91
N PHE A 67 -10.86 2.53 -2.99
CA PHE A 67 -10.53 3.94 -3.16
C PHE A 67 -11.64 4.76 -3.82
N ASP A 68 -12.75 4.14 -4.21
CA ASP A 68 -13.93 4.82 -4.76
C ASP A 68 -15.04 5.09 -3.72
N VAL A 69 -14.76 4.85 -2.44
CA VAL A 69 -15.72 5.05 -1.34
C VAL A 69 -15.10 5.86 -0.21
N ASP A 70 -15.97 6.47 0.59
CA ASP A 70 -15.61 7.18 1.82
C ASP A 70 -14.79 6.29 2.76
N TYR A 71 -13.93 6.92 3.54
CA TYR A 71 -13.02 6.21 4.45
C TYR A 71 -13.74 5.26 5.43
N SER A 72 -14.89 5.65 5.95
CA SER A 72 -15.71 4.80 6.85
C SER A 72 -16.18 3.52 6.15
N VAL A 73 -16.71 3.65 4.92
CA VAL A 73 -17.15 2.50 4.11
C VAL A 73 -15.97 1.61 3.75
N ARG A 74 -14.82 2.21 3.42
CA ARG A 74 -13.56 1.48 3.16
C ARG A 74 -13.14 0.66 4.39
N GLN A 75 -13.22 1.24 5.59
CA GLN A 75 -12.91 0.52 6.84
C GLN A 75 -13.84 -0.68 7.05
N GLU A 76 -15.13 -0.56 6.74
CA GLU A 76 -16.07 -1.68 6.78
C GLU A 76 -15.71 -2.77 5.75
N GLN A 77 -15.37 -2.39 4.51
CA GLN A 77 -14.89 -3.32 3.49
C GLN A 77 -13.64 -4.07 3.97
N PHE A 78 -12.66 -3.38 4.56
CA PHE A 78 -11.47 -4.02 5.14
C PHE A 78 -11.81 -4.95 6.31
N ARG A 79 -12.82 -4.62 7.13
CA ARG A 79 -13.29 -5.54 8.18
C ARG A 79 -13.78 -6.86 7.58
N PHE A 80 -14.58 -6.82 6.51
CA PHE A 80 -15.03 -8.04 5.83
C PHE A 80 -13.85 -8.86 5.28
N PHE A 81 -12.86 -8.21 4.66
CA PHE A 81 -11.65 -8.89 4.17
C PHE A 81 -10.84 -9.53 5.31
N THR A 82 -10.62 -8.81 6.41
CA THR A 82 -9.86 -9.34 7.55
C THR A 82 -10.58 -10.48 8.27
N GLU A 83 -11.91 -10.51 8.25
CA GLU A 83 -12.70 -11.65 8.73
C GLU A 83 -12.47 -12.92 7.91
N ALA A 84 -12.42 -12.80 6.57
CA ALA A 84 -12.09 -13.91 5.69
C ALA A 84 -10.67 -14.46 5.93
N LEU A 85 -9.75 -13.62 6.40
CA LEU A 85 -8.35 -13.98 6.67
C LEU A 85 -8.08 -14.46 8.11
N ARG A 86 -9.11 -14.81 8.89
CA ARG A 86 -8.91 -15.38 10.23
C ARG A 86 -8.35 -16.80 10.18
N VAL A 87 -7.64 -17.19 11.24
CA VAL A 87 -6.94 -18.50 11.36
C VAL A 87 -7.84 -19.69 10.99
N ASN A 88 -9.10 -19.70 11.41
CA ASN A 88 -10.02 -20.80 11.09
C ASN A 88 -10.28 -20.94 9.59
N ASN A 89 -10.40 -19.83 8.87
CA ASN A 89 -10.56 -19.82 7.42
C ASN A 89 -9.23 -20.15 6.72
N LEU A 90 -8.11 -19.54 7.18
CA LEU A 90 -6.78 -19.78 6.61
C LEU A 90 -6.38 -21.25 6.66
N LYS A 91 -6.70 -21.97 7.75
CA LYS A 91 -6.46 -23.41 7.84
C LYS A 91 -7.19 -24.19 6.75
N GLY A 92 -8.43 -23.82 6.43
CA GLY A 92 -9.18 -24.43 5.33
C GLY A 92 -8.63 -24.07 3.94
N TYR A 93 -7.94 -22.94 3.79
CA TYR A 93 -7.35 -22.53 2.51
C TYR A 93 -6.08 -23.29 2.17
N VAL A 94 -5.38 -23.88 3.16
CA VAL A 94 -4.13 -24.62 2.94
C VAL A 94 -4.32 -25.77 1.95
N ASP A 95 -5.34 -26.60 2.15
CA ASP A 95 -5.59 -27.77 1.30
C ASP A 95 -5.93 -27.37 -0.15
N MET A 96 -6.64 -26.25 -0.33
CA MET A 96 -6.91 -25.69 -1.66
C MET A 96 -5.63 -25.20 -2.34
N MET A 97 -4.75 -24.50 -1.62
CA MET A 97 -3.47 -24.05 -2.16
C MET A 97 -2.56 -25.21 -2.55
N VAL A 98 -2.51 -26.28 -1.75
CA VAL A 98 -1.75 -27.50 -2.06
C VAL A 98 -2.29 -28.16 -3.33
N THR A 99 -3.61 -28.31 -3.43
CA THR A 99 -4.26 -28.91 -4.61
C THR A 99 -3.92 -28.13 -5.88
N GLU A 100 -4.06 -26.81 -5.87
CA GLU A 100 -3.72 -25.97 -7.03
C GLU A 100 -2.22 -26.05 -7.39
N ALA A 101 -1.33 -26.10 -6.39
CA ALA A 101 0.11 -26.25 -6.63
C ALA A 101 0.46 -27.59 -7.30
N GLU A 102 -0.17 -28.68 -6.88
CA GLU A 102 -0.01 -30.00 -7.50
C GLU A 102 -0.53 -30.03 -8.94
N VAL A 103 -1.71 -29.44 -9.20
CA VAL A 103 -2.28 -29.33 -10.55
C VAL A 103 -1.36 -28.54 -11.47
N ILE A 104 -0.84 -27.40 -11.02
CA ILE A 104 0.10 -26.58 -11.80
C ILE A 104 1.37 -27.37 -12.10
N TYR A 105 1.93 -28.06 -11.10
CA TYR A 105 3.15 -28.86 -11.27
C TYR A 105 2.94 -29.98 -12.31
N ILE A 106 1.87 -30.75 -12.17
CA ILE A 106 1.54 -31.85 -13.09
C ILE A 106 1.31 -31.33 -14.51
N THR A 107 0.55 -30.24 -14.66
CA THR A 107 0.26 -29.62 -15.96
C THR A 107 1.52 -29.06 -16.61
N SER A 108 2.44 -28.51 -15.82
CA SER A 108 3.74 -28.02 -16.32
C SER A 108 4.68 -29.13 -16.76
N SER A 109 4.55 -30.33 -16.20
CA SER A 109 5.39 -31.50 -16.54
C SER A 109 4.83 -32.34 -17.69
N THR A 110 3.59 -32.10 -18.13
CA THR A 110 2.93 -32.78 -19.25
C THR A 110 2.85 -31.93 -20.53
N LYS A 111 3.39 -30.70 -20.49
CA LYS A 111 3.76 -29.91 -21.67
C LYS A 111 5.25 -30.05 -21.94
#